data_AF-C4TB07-F1
#
_entry.id   AF-C4TB07-F1
#
_cell.length_a   1.000
_cell.length_b   1.000
_cell.length_c   1.000
_cell.angle_alpha   90.00
_cell.angle_beta   90.00
_cell.angle_gamma   90.00
#
_symmetry.space_group_name_H-M   'P 1'
#
loop_
_entity.id
_entity.type
_entity.pdbx_description
1 polymer ?
#
loop_
_entity_poly.entity_id
_entity_poly.type
_entity_poly.pdbx_seq_one_letter_code
_entity_poly.pdbx_strand_id
1 'polypeptide(L)'
;HAQAAAGVGGVIKMVMAMRHGVLPQTLHVEEPTPDVDWNSGAVRLLTEQTAWPEQGRPRRAAVSSFGMSGTNVHTIIEQAPETAPAAEDEQTPAVPDAATTARSADVVPWALSAKTTRSLREQARRLLNHLDRTERLSLPGVGRALVTTRTQLEQRAVVVGRDRHELRAGLAALADGAPADHVVQGATTASGKAVLVFPGHGSQWTEMAKDLLDASPVFAERAKACAEAFAPYLDWPLLDVLRAEPGAPDIAGVEVAQPALFTVMVSLAALWRSYGVTPAAVTC
;
A
#
# COMPACT_ATOMS: atom_id res chain seq x y z
N HIS A 1 3.47 37.96 7.48
CA HIS A 1 3.40 38.00 6.00
C HIS A 1 4.58 37.22 5.42
N ALA A 2 4.35 36.19 4.60
CA ALA A 2 5.39 35.26 4.12
C ALA A 2 6.08 35.71 2.80
N GLN A 3 6.04 37.02 2.50
CA GLN A 3 6.66 37.62 1.31
C GLN A 3 6.30 36.87 0.02
N ALA A 4 7.28 36.33 -0.70
CA ALA A 4 7.07 35.59 -1.95
C ALA A 4 6.10 34.40 -1.81
N ALA A 5 5.96 33.82 -0.62
CA ALA A 5 5.04 32.72 -0.34
C ALA A 5 3.65 33.17 0.17
N ALA A 6 3.38 34.49 0.25
CA ALA A 6 2.12 34.99 0.80
C ALA A 6 0.90 34.54 -0.01
N GLY A 7 0.97 34.64 -1.35
CA GLY A 7 -0.12 34.22 -2.24
C GLY A 7 -0.46 32.73 -2.09
N VAL A 8 0.55 31.85 -2.16
CA VAL A 8 0.32 30.40 -1.98
C VAL A 8 -0.12 30.06 -0.56
N GLY A 9 0.31 30.81 0.46
CA GLY A 9 -0.21 30.68 1.82
C GLY A 9 -1.72 30.92 1.90
N GLY A 10 -2.23 31.92 1.17
CA GLY A 10 -3.67 32.17 1.04
C GLY A 10 -4.41 31.03 0.33
N VAL A 11 -3.81 30.47 -0.73
CA VAL A 11 -4.36 29.30 -1.43
C VAL A 11 -4.44 28.08 -0.50
N ILE A 12 -3.36 27.77 0.22
CA ILE A 12 -3.32 26.65 1.18
C ILE A 12 -4.39 26.83 2.26
N LYS A 13 -4.51 28.04 2.85
CA LYS A 13 -5.54 28.36 3.84
C LYS A 13 -6.93 27.99 3.32
N MET A 14 -7.25 28.45 2.10
CA MET A 14 -8.59 28.29 1.57
C MET A 14 -8.88 26.87 1.06
N VAL A 15 -7.89 26.15 0.51
CA VAL A 15 -8.03 24.73 0.17
C VAL A 15 -8.29 23.90 1.43
N MET A 16 -7.59 24.17 2.53
CA MET A 16 -7.84 23.50 3.81
C MET A 16 -9.21 23.86 4.38
N ALA A 17 -9.62 25.13 4.29
CA ALA A 17 -10.96 25.57 4.70
C ALA A 17 -12.07 24.84 3.93
N MET A 18 -11.89 24.61 2.62
CA MET A 18 -12.84 23.83 1.80
C MET A 18 -12.87 22.37 2.21
N ARG A 19 -11.70 21.74 2.43
CA ARG A 19 -11.59 20.33 2.85
C ARG A 19 -12.24 20.06 4.20
N HIS A 20 -12.14 21.02 5.13
CA HIS A 20 -12.69 20.89 6.47
C HIS A 20 -14.10 21.49 6.60
N GLY A 21 -14.62 22.15 5.56
CA GLY A 21 -15.92 22.82 5.61
C GLY A 21 -15.99 23.96 6.64
N VAL A 22 -14.87 24.62 6.92
CA VAL A 22 -14.76 25.63 7.97
C VAL A 22 -13.90 26.80 7.50
N LEU A 23 -14.42 28.01 7.70
CA LEU A 23 -13.71 29.26 7.48
C LEU A 23 -12.94 29.65 8.76
N PRO A 24 -11.60 29.68 8.74
CA PRO A 24 -10.81 30.06 9.92
C PRO A 24 -10.88 31.57 10.16
N GLN A 25 -10.89 31.94 11.44
CA GLN A 25 -10.89 33.34 11.86
C GLN A 25 -9.66 34.10 11.36
N THR A 26 -9.82 35.40 11.15
CA THR A 26 -8.72 36.34 11.04
C THR A 26 -8.40 36.89 12.42
N LEU A 27 -7.11 37.01 12.73
CA LEU A 27 -6.65 37.47 14.05
C LEU A 27 -6.42 38.97 14.04
N HIS A 28 -6.39 39.58 15.22
CA HIS A 28 -6.08 41.00 15.45
C HIS A 28 -7.07 41.95 14.75
N VAL A 29 -8.36 41.63 14.86
CA VAL A 29 -9.48 42.39 14.27
C VAL A 29 -10.59 42.61 15.30
N GLU A 30 -10.24 42.69 16.58
CA GLU A 30 -11.19 42.96 17.67
C GLU A 30 -11.95 44.28 17.41
N GLU A 31 -11.26 45.27 16.87
CA GLU A 31 -11.82 46.52 16.37
C GLU A 31 -11.43 46.69 14.88
N PRO A 32 -12.38 46.64 13.93
CA PRO A 32 -12.11 46.86 12.51
C PRO A 32 -11.55 48.27 12.25
N THR A 33 -10.71 48.43 11.21
CA THR A 33 -10.17 49.76 10.87
C THR A 33 -11.30 50.75 10.55
N PRO A 34 -11.23 52.01 11.04
CA PRO A 34 -12.20 53.05 10.73
C PRO A 34 -12.07 53.61 9.31
N ASP A 35 -10.97 53.30 8.60
CA ASP A 35 -10.73 53.79 7.23
C ASP A 35 -11.61 53.09 6.17
N VAL A 36 -12.41 52.10 6.58
CA VAL A 36 -13.31 51.34 5.72
C VAL A 36 -14.72 51.41 6.31
N ASP A 37 -15.71 51.75 5.48
CA ASP A 37 -17.12 51.64 5.85
C ASP A 37 -17.58 50.17 5.72
N TRP A 38 -17.62 49.48 6.85
CA TRP A 38 -18.03 48.07 6.93
C TRP A 38 -19.56 47.88 6.88
N ASN A 39 -20.36 48.95 7.05
CA ASN A 39 -21.83 48.84 7.16
C ASN A 39 -22.55 48.92 5.81
N SER A 40 -21.94 49.54 4.80
CA SER A 40 -22.56 49.71 3.48
C SER A 40 -22.33 48.54 2.52
N GLY A 41 -21.46 47.58 2.86
CA GLY A 41 -21.02 46.52 1.98
C GLY A 41 -21.55 45.11 2.29
N ALA A 42 -21.40 44.20 1.32
CA ALA A 42 -21.67 42.77 1.50
C ALA A 42 -20.45 41.99 2.04
N VAL A 43 -19.45 42.68 2.59
CA VAL A 43 -18.19 42.10 3.07
C VAL A 43 -18.19 42.09 4.59
N ARG A 44 -17.83 40.96 5.19
CA ARG A 44 -17.72 40.79 6.63
C ARG A 44 -16.39 40.16 7.00
N LEU A 45 -15.74 40.68 8.04
CA LEU A 45 -14.55 40.07 8.63
C LEU A 45 -14.91 38.78 9.36
N LEU A 46 -14.09 37.74 9.21
CA LEU A 46 -14.24 36.49 9.94
C LEU A 46 -13.58 36.60 11.31
N THR A 47 -14.27 37.21 12.28
CA THR A 47 -13.78 37.40 13.66
C THR A 47 -13.79 36.11 14.48
N GLU A 48 -14.49 35.08 14.02
CA GLU A 48 -14.58 33.77 14.65
C GLU A 48 -14.52 32.64 13.61
N GLN A 49 -14.16 31.44 14.04
CA GLN A 49 -14.20 30.26 13.20
C GLN A 49 -15.65 29.93 12.84
N THR A 50 -15.96 29.92 11.55
CA THR A 50 -17.35 29.76 11.08
C THR A 50 -17.48 28.53 10.19
N ALA A 51 -18.54 27.75 10.33
CA ALA A 51 -18.86 26.69 9.38
C ALA A 51 -19.08 27.27 7.97
N TRP A 52 -18.53 26.62 6.94
CA TRP A 52 -18.72 27.06 5.56
C TRP A 52 -20.03 26.48 5.02
N PRO A 53 -21.07 27.31 4.82
CA PRO A 53 -22.41 26.83 4.53
C PRO A 53 -22.46 26.01 3.23
N GLU A 54 -23.21 24.91 3.27
CA GLU A 54 -23.53 24.09 2.11
C GLU A 54 -24.78 24.66 1.44
N GLN A 55 -24.66 25.04 0.18
CA GLN A 55 -25.71 25.74 -0.57
C GLN A 55 -26.07 25.00 -1.86
N GLY A 56 -25.84 23.68 -1.92
CA GLY A 56 -26.08 22.88 -3.14
C GLY A 56 -25.17 23.25 -4.32
N ARG A 57 -24.07 23.98 -4.06
CA ARG A 57 -23.06 24.38 -5.05
C ARG A 57 -21.66 24.24 -4.46
N PRO A 58 -20.62 24.00 -5.29
CA PRO A 58 -19.24 23.94 -4.82
C PRO A 58 -18.85 25.21 -4.06
N ARG A 59 -18.15 25.05 -2.93
CA ARG A 59 -17.56 26.19 -2.21
C ARG A 59 -16.56 26.90 -3.13
N ARG A 60 -16.63 28.22 -3.21
CA ARG A 60 -15.71 29.06 -3.99
C ARG A 60 -15.10 30.13 -3.13
N ALA A 61 -13.81 30.40 -3.32
CA ALA A 61 -13.13 31.51 -2.69
C ALA A 61 -12.18 32.18 -3.67
N ALA A 62 -11.87 33.43 -3.37
CA ALA A 62 -10.85 34.17 -4.09
C ALA A 62 -9.64 34.42 -3.18
N VAL A 63 -8.45 34.40 -3.77
CA VAL A 63 -7.19 34.77 -3.14
C VAL A 63 -6.57 35.90 -3.94
N SER A 64 -6.38 37.05 -3.28
CA SER A 64 -5.71 38.22 -3.83
C SER A 64 -4.31 38.35 -3.25
N SER A 65 -3.33 38.69 -4.10
CA SER A 65 -1.97 39.01 -3.69
C SER A 65 -1.48 40.24 -4.44
N PHE A 66 -1.04 41.25 -3.70
CA PHE A 66 -0.60 42.54 -4.23
C PHE A 66 0.88 42.73 -3.92
N GLY A 67 1.72 42.71 -4.96
CA GLY A 67 3.16 42.85 -4.84
C GLY A 67 3.59 44.32 -4.71
N MET A 68 4.69 44.56 -4.00
CA MET A 68 5.22 45.92 -3.81
C MET A 68 5.62 46.61 -5.12
N SER A 69 5.93 45.84 -6.17
CA SER A 69 6.18 46.36 -7.53
C SER A 69 4.92 46.90 -8.23
N GLY A 70 3.73 46.73 -7.64
CA GLY A 70 2.44 47.05 -8.24
C GLY A 70 1.82 45.88 -9.03
N THR A 71 2.48 44.73 -9.12
CA THR A 71 1.92 43.54 -9.78
C THR A 71 0.87 42.89 -8.89
N ASN A 72 -0.35 42.73 -9.42
CA ASN A 72 -1.49 42.18 -8.70
C ASN A 72 -1.92 40.83 -9.31
N VAL A 73 -2.21 39.85 -8.47
CA VAL A 73 -2.74 38.55 -8.86
C VAL A 73 -4.02 38.28 -8.09
N HIS A 74 -5.05 37.80 -8.80
CA HIS A 74 -6.32 37.37 -8.23
C HIS A 74 -6.65 35.98 -8.76
N THR A 75 -6.86 35.02 -7.87
CA THR A 75 -7.15 33.62 -8.23
C THR A 75 -8.47 33.20 -7.60
N ILE A 76 -9.34 32.58 -8.39
CA ILE A 76 -10.56 31.93 -7.92
C ILE A 76 -10.26 30.44 -7.77
N ILE A 77 -10.62 29.87 -6.63
CA ILE A 77 -10.54 28.44 -6.34
C ILE A 77 -11.94 27.90 -6.05
N GLU A 78 -12.17 26.67 -6.47
CA GLU A 78 -13.42 25.95 -6.31
C GLU A 78 -13.15 24.61 -5.63
N GLN A 79 -14.07 24.19 -4.76
CA GLN A 79 -14.08 22.87 -4.17
C GLN A 79 -14.07 21.82 -5.28
N ALA A 80 -13.17 20.84 -5.18
CA ALA A 80 -13.17 19.70 -6.07
C ALA A 80 -14.53 18.98 -6.01
N PRO A 81 -15.01 18.37 -7.12
CA PRO A 81 -16.18 17.51 -7.08
C PRO A 81 -16.07 16.54 -5.90
N GLU A 82 -17.17 16.30 -5.20
CA GLU A 82 -17.20 15.20 -4.24
C GLU A 82 -16.92 13.93 -5.02
N THR A 83 -15.68 13.46 -4.92
CA THR A 83 -15.42 12.05 -5.11
C THR A 83 -16.26 11.41 -4.01
N ALA A 84 -17.37 10.76 -4.38
CA ALA A 84 -18.06 9.88 -3.46
C ALA A 84 -16.95 9.11 -2.72
N PRO A 85 -16.95 9.07 -1.37
CA PRO A 85 -16.04 8.16 -0.69
C PRO A 85 -16.20 6.87 -1.46
N ALA A 86 -15.09 6.35 -2.04
CA ALA A 86 -15.14 5.09 -2.75
C ALA A 86 -15.95 4.22 -1.82
N ALA A 87 -17.17 3.90 -2.24
CA ALA A 87 -18.00 3.10 -1.41
C ALA A 87 -17.12 1.89 -1.11
N GLU A 88 -17.29 1.31 0.06
CA GLU A 88 -16.90 -0.08 0.22
C GLU A 88 -17.79 -0.85 -0.77
N ASP A 89 -17.51 -0.71 -2.07
CA ASP A 89 -18.17 -1.31 -3.18
C ASP A 89 -17.58 -2.70 -3.20
N GLU A 90 -18.31 -3.58 -2.53
CA GLU A 90 -18.52 -4.95 -3.00
C GLU A 90 -18.92 -5.01 -4.49
N GLN A 91 -19.09 -3.89 -5.23
CA GLN A 91 -19.53 -3.87 -6.62
C GLN A 91 -18.77 -2.82 -7.46
N THR A 92 -17.48 -3.03 -7.67
CA THR A 92 -16.79 -2.48 -8.86
C THR A 92 -17.34 -3.20 -10.12
N PRO A 93 -17.53 -2.53 -11.28
CA PRO A 93 -17.95 -3.20 -12.51
C PRO A 93 -16.96 -4.33 -12.83
N ALA A 94 -17.48 -5.54 -13.00
CA ALA A 94 -16.69 -6.73 -13.29
C ALA A 94 -15.84 -6.50 -14.54
N VAL A 95 -14.54 -6.27 -14.32
CA VAL A 95 -13.54 -6.86 -15.19
C VAL A 95 -13.75 -8.38 -15.03
N PRO A 96 -14.05 -9.13 -16.09
CA PRO A 96 -14.19 -10.57 -15.95
C PRO A 96 -12.86 -11.14 -15.45
N ASP A 97 -12.94 -11.95 -14.39
CA ASP A 97 -11.87 -12.70 -13.73
C ASP A 97 -10.91 -11.99 -12.75
N ALA A 98 -11.44 -11.28 -11.75
CA ALA A 98 -10.70 -11.01 -10.50
C ALA A 98 -11.50 -11.26 -9.20
N ALA A 99 -12.72 -11.77 -9.29
CA ALA A 99 -13.61 -11.98 -8.14
C ALA A 99 -13.38 -13.31 -7.38
N THR A 100 -12.33 -14.06 -7.71
CA THR A 100 -11.98 -15.32 -7.01
C THR A 100 -10.73 -15.20 -6.12
N THR A 101 -10.17 -14.00 -5.93
CA THR A 101 -8.93 -13.79 -5.14
C THR A 101 -9.11 -12.93 -3.87
N ALA A 102 -10.34 -12.54 -3.51
CA ALA A 102 -10.63 -11.95 -2.21
C ALA A 102 -10.67 -13.01 -1.08
N ARG A 103 -9.75 -13.99 -1.09
CA ARG A 103 -9.32 -14.61 0.15
C ARG A 103 -8.49 -13.55 0.88
N SER A 104 -8.73 -13.39 2.17
CA SER A 104 -7.87 -12.59 3.05
C SER A 104 -6.43 -12.84 2.65
N ALA A 105 -5.70 -11.79 2.26
CA ALA A 105 -4.26 -11.90 2.28
C ALA A 105 -3.92 -12.07 3.76
N ASP A 106 -3.88 -13.33 4.22
CA ASP A 106 -3.59 -13.66 5.61
C ASP A 106 -2.25 -13.08 6.02
N VAL A 107 -1.39 -12.74 5.06
CA VAL A 107 -0.11 -12.06 5.21
C VAL A 107 -0.06 -10.81 4.33
N VAL A 108 0.31 -9.67 4.89
CA VAL A 108 0.49 -8.39 4.18
C VAL A 108 1.95 -7.91 4.31
N PRO A 109 2.63 -7.59 3.19
CA PRO A 109 3.94 -6.97 3.23
C PRO A 109 3.83 -5.44 3.28
N TRP A 110 4.52 -4.81 4.24
CA TRP A 110 4.72 -3.37 4.32
C TRP A 110 6.15 -3.03 3.92
N ALA A 111 6.31 -2.48 2.71
CA ALA A 111 7.60 -2.06 2.18
C ALA A 111 7.92 -0.61 2.56
N LEU A 112 9.00 -0.39 3.30
CA LEU A 112 9.51 0.92 3.66
C LEU A 112 10.82 1.18 2.94
N SER A 113 11.08 2.44 2.58
CA SER A 113 12.38 2.83 2.07
C SER A 113 12.78 4.24 2.47
N ALA A 114 14.09 4.49 2.52
CA ALA A 114 14.67 5.80 2.77
C ALA A 114 16.07 5.92 2.16
N LYS A 115 16.63 7.14 2.12
CA LYS A 115 18.01 7.36 1.62
C LYS A 115 19.08 6.87 2.59
N THR A 116 18.77 6.78 3.88
CA THR A 116 19.72 6.39 4.93
C THR A 116 19.06 5.47 5.94
N THR A 117 19.83 4.58 6.57
CA THR A 117 19.32 3.65 7.59
C THR A 117 18.62 4.40 8.73
N ARG A 118 19.18 5.53 9.18
CA ARG A 118 18.55 6.40 10.19
C ARG A 118 17.17 6.90 9.74
N SER A 119 17.04 7.33 8.48
CA SER A 119 15.78 7.81 7.94
C SER A 119 14.76 6.68 7.74
N LEU A 120 15.22 5.46 7.47
CA LEU A 120 14.35 4.27 7.39
C LEU A 120 13.74 3.94 8.75
N ARG A 121 14.55 3.98 9.81
CA ARG A 121 14.08 3.82 11.20
C ARG A 121 13.07 4.90 11.59
N GLU A 122 13.35 6.14 11.22
CA GLU A 122 12.42 7.26 11.45
C GLU A 122 11.12 7.12 10.66
N GLN A 123 11.17 6.61 9.43
CA GLN A 123 9.98 6.31 8.65
C GLN A 123 9.11 5.23 9.31
N ALA A 124 9.72 4.22 9.92
CA ALA A 124 9.01 3.21 10.70
C ALA A 124 8.30 3.82 11.93
N ARG A 125 8.99 4.69 12.69
CA ARG A 125 8.39 5.43 13.83
C ARG A 125 7.21 6.29 13.41
N ARG A 126 7.34 7.02 12.28
CA ARG A 126 6.27 7.87 11.76
C ARG A 126 5.05 7.05 11.36
N LEU A 127 5.26 5.88 10.74
CA LEU A 127 4.17 4.99 10.40
C LEU A 127 3.48 4.43 11.64
N LEU A 128 4.23 4.02 12.67
CA LEU A 128 3.67 3.60 13.96
C LEU A 128 2.79 4.69 14.58
N ASN A 129 3.33 5.90 14.72
CA ASN A 129 2.60 7.04 15.26
C ASN A 129 1.34 7.38 14.43
N HIS A 130 1.39 7.17 13.11
CA HIS A 130 0.23 7.39 12.25
C HIS A 130 -0.86 6.33 12.46
N LEU A 131 -0.46 5.07 12.63
CA LEU A 131 -1.36 3.96 12.95
C LEU A 131 -2.03 4.14 14.31
N ASP A 132 -1.32 4.68 15.31
CA ASP A 132 -1.86 4.98 16.65
C ASP A 132 -2.94 6.06 16.63
N ARG A 133 -2.83 7.01 15.69
CA ARG A 133 -3.79 8.11 15.56
C ARG A 133 -4.97 7.76 14.67
N THR A 134 -4.93 6.64 13.97
CA THR A 134 -5.90 6.27 12.94
C THR A 134 -6.29 4.80 13.04
N GLU A 135 -7.26 4.49 13.91
CA GLU A 135 -7.69 3.12 14.19
C GLU A 135 -8.30 2.39 12.97
N ARG A 136 -8.82 3.14 11.98
CA ARG A 136 -9.60 2.58 10.87
C ARG A 136 -8.82 2.28 9.57
N LEU A 137 -7.49 2.34 9.57
CA LEU A 137 -6.72 2.03 8.35
C LEU A 137 -6.72 0.54 8.04
N SER A 138 -7.08 0.16 6.80
CA SER A 138 -6.97 -1.22 6.33
C SER A 138 -5.49 -1.62 6.14
N LEU A 139 -5.09 -2.78 6.67
CA LEU A 139 -3.69 -3.23 6.59
C LEU A 139 -3.21 -3.42 5.14
N PRO A 140 -3.99 -4.04 4.23
CA PRO A 140 -3.64 -4.12 2.82
C PRO A 140 -3.61 -2.74 2.13
N GLY A 141 -4.48 -1.82 2.55
CA GLY A 141 -4.49 -0.44 2.04
C GLY A 141 -3.21 0.31 2.37
N VAL A 142 -2.71 0.17 3.60
CA VAL A 142 -1.41 0.71 4.02
C VAL A 142 -0.28 0.10 3.18
N GLY A 143 -0.25 -1.23 3.03
CA GLY A 143 0.78 -1.91 2.23
C GLY A 143 0.78 -1.45 0.77
N ARG A 144 -0.40 -1.33 0.17
CA ARG A 144 -0.58 -0.79 -1.19
C ARG A 144 -0.09 0.65 -1.31
N ALA A 145 -0.46 1.51 -0.37
CA ALA A 145 -0.03 2.91 -0.37
C ALA A 145 1.49 3.03 -0.27
N LEU A 146 2.13 2.20 0.56
CA LEU A 146 3.58 2.15 0.73
C LEU A 146 4.33 1.80 -0.57
N VAL A 147 3.74 0.98 -1.44
CA VAL A 147 4.38 0.59 -2.72
C VAL A 147 4.01 1.52 -3.87
N THR A 148 2.77 2.02 -3.92
CA THR A 148 2.24 2.74 -5.10
C THR A 148 2.29 4.26 -4.99
N THR A 149 2.38 4.82 -3.77
CA THR A 149 2.33 6.27 -3.53
C THR A 149 3.63 6.84 -2.95
N ARG A 150 4.65 6.01 -2.81
CA ARG A 150 5.94 6.39 -2.23
C ARG A 150 7.06 6.06 -3.21
N THR A 151 8.04 6.96 -3.30
CA THR A 151 9.28 6.70 -4.02
C THR A 151 10.03 5.56 -3.33
N GLN A 152 10.55 4.61 -4.13
CA GLN A 152 11.41 3.55 -3.63
C GLN A 152 12.87 4.01 -3.59
N LEU A 153 13.49 3.98 -2.41
CA LEU A 153 14.85 4.44 -2.15
C LEU A 153 15.80 3.26 -1.82
N GLU A 154 17.07 3.56 -1.58
CA GLU A 154 18.17 2.60 -1.53
C GLU A 154 18.15 1.73 -0.27
N GLN A 155 17.83 2.32 0.88
CA GLN A 155 17.69 1.58 2.14
C GLN A 155 16.26 1.09 2.24
N ARG A 156 16.07 -0.23 2.32
CA ARG A 156 14.75 -0.87 2.25
C ARG A 156 14.53 -1.80 3.42
N ALA A 157 13.29 -1.87 3.86
CA ALA A 157 12.81 -2.89 4.76
C ALA A 157 11.44 -3.39 4.30
N VAL A 158 11.17 -4.67 4.52
CA VAL A 158 9.83 -5.24 4.38
C VAL A 158 9.45 -5.85 5.72
N VAL A 159 8.35 -5.35 6.30
CA VAL A 159 7.71 -5.98 7.46
C VAL A 159 6.59 -6.85 6.94
N VAL A 160 6.64 -8.14 7.24
CA VAL A 160 5.63 -9.12 6.82
C VAL A 160 4.79 -9.45 8.05
N GLY A 161 3.46 -9.41 7.96
CA GLY A 161 2.63 -9.74 9.11
C GLY A 161 1.18 -10.02 8.73
N ARG A 162 0.52 -10.77 9.59
CA ARG A 162 -0.84 -11.26 9.38
C ARG A 162 -1.91 -10.36 9.96
N ASP A 163 -1.55 -9.70 11.04
CA ASP A 163 -2.43 -8.81 11.76
C ASP A 163 -1.72 -7.50 12.14
N ARG A 164 -2.50 -6.60 12.74
CA ARG A 164 -2.01 -5.30 13.18
C ARG A 164 -0.92 -5.42 14.24
N HIS A 165 -0.98 -6.43 15.10
CA HIS A 165 -0.02 -6.62 16.18
C HIS A 165 1.35 -7.02 15.63
N GLU A 166 1.42 -8.04 14.76
CA GLU A 166 2.65 -8.49 14.10
C GLU A 166 3.31 -7.34 13.32
N LEU A 167 2.53 -6.62 12.51
CA LEU A 167 3.04 -5.50 11.71
C LEU A 167 3.56 -4.35 12.57
N ARG A 168 2.88 -4.03 13.67
CA ARG A 168 3.36 -3.02 14.63
C ARG A 168 4.63 -3.46 15.34
N ALA A 169 4.70 -4.70 15.78
CA ALA A 169 5.89 -5.25 16.42
C ALA A 169 7.10 -5.19 15.47
N GLY A 170 6.90 -5.51 14.18
CA GLY A 170 7.95 -5.43 13.17
C GLY A 170 8.38 -4.00 12.85
N LEU A 171 7.44 -3.06 12.79
CA LEU A 171 7.79 -1.64 12.67
C LEU A 171 8.54 -1.10 13.89
N ALA A 172 8.19 -1.55 15.10
CA ALA A 172 8.86 -1.15 16.33
C ALA A 172 10.30 -1.69 16.36
N ALA A 173 10.49 -2.97 16.05
CA ALA A 173 11.80 -3.57 15.89
C ALA A 173 12.64 -2.83 14.84
N LEU A 174 12.05 -2.53 13.67
CA LEU A 174 12.71 -1.75 12.62
C LEU A 174 13.10 -0.35 13.10
N ALA A 175 12.20 0.35 13.79
CA ALA A 175 12.46 1.67 14.35
C ALA A 175 13.65 1.67 15.32
N ASP A 176 13.70 0.68 16.20
CA ASP A 176 14.76 0.55 17.20
C ASP A 176 16.05 -0.06 16.64
N GLY A 177 15.99 -0.61 15.41
CA GLY A 177 17.11 -1.30 14.79
C GLY A 177 17.39 -2.66 15.42
N ALA A 178 16.38 -3.26 16.06
CA ALA A 178 16.42 -4.60 16.62
C ALA A 178 16.17 -5.66 15.54
N PRO A 179 16.77 -6.86 15.66
CA PRO A 179 16.43 -7.99 14.80
C PRO A 179 15.00 -8.46 15.08
N ALA A 180 14.30 -8.87 14.02
CA ALA A 180 12.99 -9.52 14.10
C ALA A 180 12.79 -10.42 12.88
N ASP A 181 12.29 -11.64 13.10
CA ASP A 181 12.23 -12.69 12.06
C ASP A 181 11.34 -12.30 10.87
N HIS A 182 10.32 -11.49 11.12
CA HIS A 182 9.37 -11.00 10.12
C HIS A 182 9.76 -9.63 9.52
N VAL A 183 10.98 -9.18 9.74
CA VAL A 183 11.52 -7.92 9.20
C VAL A 183 12.78 -8.21 8.37
N VAL A 184 12.66 -8.04 7.05
CA VAL A 184 13.79 -8.18 6.13
C VAL A 184 14.33 -6.78 5.81
N GLN A 185 15.62 -6.54 6.02
CA GLN A 185 16.30 -5.28 5.71
C GLN A 185 17.39 -5.48 4.67
N GLY A 186 17.61 -4.46 3.84
CA GLY A 186 18.68 -4.48 2.86
C GLY A 186 18.95 -3.11 2.27
N ALA A 187 20.10 -2.99 1.62
CA ALA A 187 20.46 -1.85 0.81
C ALA A 187 20.63 -2.31 -0.64
N THR A 188 20.15 -1.53 -1.60
CA THR A 188 20.38 -1.81 -3.02
C THR A 188 20.81 -0.56 -3.77
N THR A 189 21.78 -0.74 -4.67
CA THR A 189 22.26 0.27 -5.62
C THR A 189 21.97 -0.11 -7.07
N ALA A 190 21.37 -1.28 -7.34
CA ALA A 190 21.17 -1.80 -8.70
C ALA A 190 19.90 -2.65 -8.84
N SER A 191 19.30 -2.63 -10.03
CA SER A 191 18.33 -3.63 -10.47
C SER A 191 19.08 -4.85 -11.01
N GLY A 192 19.14 -5.93 -10.23
CA GLY A 192 19.67 -7.20 -10.70
C GLY A 192 18.67 -7.92 -11.62
N LYS A 193 19.20 -8.70 -12.57
CA LYS A 193 18.38 -9.70 -13.29
C LYS A 193 18.17 -10.91 -12.39
N ALA A 194 16.94 -11.41 -12.29
CA ALA A 194 16.62 -12.59 -11.50
C ALA A 194 17.07 -13.87 -12.23
N VAL A 195 17.59 -14.85 -11.48
CA VAL A 195 17.83 -16.22 -11.93
C VAL A 195 17.02 -17.14 -11.04
N LEU A 196 16.25 -18.06 -11.62
CA LEU A 196 15.56 -19.10 -10.85
C LEU A 196 16.44 -20.34 -10.78
N VAL A 197 16.65 -20.83 -9.55
CA VAL A 197 17.43 -22.04 -9.26
C VAL A 197 16.46 -23.15 -8.88
N PHE A 198 16.56 -24.29 -9.56
CA PHE A 198 15.67 -25.45 -9.44
C PHE A 198 16.45 -26.62 -8.84
N PRO A 199 16.57 -26.71 -7.50
CA PRO A 199 17.37 -27.75 -6.88
C PRO A 199 16.78 -29.13 -7.15
N GLY A 200 17.66 -30.13 -7.18
CA GLY A 200 17.27 -31.54 -7.31
C GLY A 200 16.64 -32.13 -6.04
N HIS A 201 16.72 -33.46 -5.96
CA HIS A 201 16.22 -34.24 -4.84
C HIS A 201 16.90 -33.86 -3.50
N GLY A 202 16.16 -33.94 -2.39
CA GLY A 202 16.63 -33.67 -1.03
C GLY A 202 16.02 -32.42 -0.38
N SER A 203 15.23 -31.64 -1.13
CA SER A 203 14.52 -30.45 -0.62
C SER A 203 13.07 -30.73 -0.23
N GLN A 204 12.59 -31.96 -0.42
CA GLN A 204 11.22 -32.34 -0.11
C GLN A 204 10.96 -32.43 1.40
N TRP A 205 9.75 -32.05 1.80
CA TRP A 205 9.23 -32.24 3.15
C TRP A 205 7.71 -32.42 3.11
N THR A 206 7.15 -33.06 4.14
CA THR A 206 5.72 -33.38 4.22
C THR A 206 4.88 -32.10 4.28
N GLU A 207 3.80 -32.01 3.50
CA GLU A 207 2.94 -30.82 3.38
C GLU A 207 3.57 -29.59 2.69
N MET A 208 4.69 -29.76 1.95
CA MET A 208 5.43 -28.64 1.36
C MET A 208 4.66 -27.68 0.44
N ALA A 209 3.50 -28.10 -0.06
CA ALA A 209 2.66 -27.33 -0.96
C ALA A 209 1.27 -27.00 -0.39
N LYS A 210 0.92 -27.55 0.79
CA LYS A 210 -0.45 -27.59 1.30
C LYS A 210 -1.07 -26.19 1.43
N ASP A 211 -0.40 -25.29 2.16
CA ASP A 211 -0.90 -23.94 2.37
C ASP A 211 -1.00 -23.15 1.06
N LEU A 212 -0.03 -23.35 0.14
CA LEU A 212 -0.03 -22.66 -1.15
C LEU A 212 -1.12 -23.17 -2.11
N LEU A 213 -1.50 -24.45 -2.02
CA LEU A 213 -2.62 -25.01 -2.78
C LEU A 213 -3.95 -24.37 -2.39
N ASP A 214 -4.09 -23.93 -1.14
CA ASP A 214 -5.33 -23.33 -0.65
C ASP A 214 -5.30 -21.79 -0.75
N ALA A 215 -4.15 -21.17 -0.48
CA ALA A 215 -4.01 -19.72 -0.43
C ALA A 215 -3.72 -19.07 -1.80
N SER A 216 -3.11 -19.78 -2.75
CA SER A 216 -2.68 -19.21 -4.03
C SER A 216 -3.32 -19.90 -5.24
N PRO A 217 -4.29 -19.25 -5.92
CA PRO A 217 -4.89 -19.80 -7.14
C PRO A 217 -3.88 -20.06 -8.25
N VAL A 218 -2.89 -19.16 -8.43
CA VAL A 218 -1.82 -19.33 -9.45
C VAL A 218 -0.99 -20.58 -9.18
N PHE A 219 -0.63 -20.83 -7.92
CA PHE A 219 0.10 -22.02 -7.54
C PHE A 219 -0.77 -23.28 -7.76
N ALA A 220 -2.01 -23.25 -7.29
CA ALA A 220 -2.94 -24.38 -7.39
C ALA A 220 -3.26 -24.78 -8.84
N GLU A 221 -3.51 -23.80 -9.72
CA GLU A 221 -3.73 -24.03 -11.14
C GLU A 221 -2.52 -24.69 -11.81
N ARG A 222 -1.31 -24.21 -11.48
CA ARG A 222 -0.09 -24.78 -12.03
C ARG A 222 0.17 -26.19 -11.51
N ALA A 223 -0.08 -26.44 -10.22
CA ALA A 223 0.04 -27.76 -9.62
C ALA A 223 -0.95 -28.75 -10.23
N LYS A 224 -2.20 -28.32 -10.46
CA LYS A 224 -3.23 -29.11 -11.12
C LYS A 224 -2.84 -29.50 -12.55
N ALA A 225 -2.35 -28.54 -13.34
CA ALA A 225 -1.88 -28.82 -14.71
C ALA A 225 -0.73 -29.84 -14.74
N CYS A 226 0.18 -29.79 -13.77
CA CYS A 226 1.23 -30.80 -13.63
C CYS A 226 0.65 -32.17 -13.23
N ALA A 227 -0.28 -32.23 -12.27
CA ALA A 227 -0.93 -33.47 -11.87
C ALA A 227 -1.67 -34.14 -13.03
N GLU A 228 -2.38 -33.36 -13.85
CA GLU A 228 -3.03 -33.86 -15.08
C GLU A 228 -2.01 -34.41 -16.09
N ALA A 229 -0.87 -33.73 -16.26
CA ALA A 229 0.19 -34.18 -17.16
C ALA A 229 0.91 -35.46 -16.69
N PHE A 230 1.05 -35.65 -15.36
CA PHE A 230 1.68 -36.84 -14.78
C PHE A 230 0.72 -38.03 -14.63
N ALA A 231 -0.59 -37.81 -14.65
CA ALA A 231 -1.59 -38.86 -14.42
C ALA A 231 -1.39 -40.14 -15.25
N PRO A 232 -0.95 -40.12 -16.52
CA PRO A 232 -0.70 -41.35 -17.28
C PRO A 232 0.52 -42.18 -16.83
N TYR A 233 1.40 -41.60 -16.01
CA TYR A 233 2.69 -42.18 -15.62
C TYR A 233 2.75 -42.56 -14.14
N LEU A 234 1.73 -42.21 -13.36
CA LEU A 234 1.69 -42.44 -11.91
C LEU A 234 0.48 -43.31 -11.56
N ASP A 235 0.69 -44.32 -10.73
CA ASP A 235 -0.38 -45.17 -10.18
C ASP A 235 -1.12 -44.53 -8.99
N TRP A 236 -0.87 -43.24 -8.73
CA TRP A 236 -1.35 -42.51 -7.57
C TRP A 236 -1.60 -41.02 -7.90
N PRO A 237 -2.55 -40.38 -7.20
CA PRO A 237 -2.87 -38.97 -7.40
C PRO A 237 -1.80 -38.03 -6.84
N LEU A 238 -1.19 -37.22 -7.71
CA LEU A 238 -0.10 -36.31 -7.33
C LEU A 238 -0.52 -35.23 -6.32
N LEU A 239 -1.74 -34.71 -6.44
CA LEU A 239 -2.23 -33.67 -5.53
C LEU A 239 -2.44 -34.20 -4.10
N ASP A 240 -2.78 -35.48 -3.94
CA ASP A 240 -2.98 -36.10 -2.64
C ASP A 240 -1.65 -36.20 -1.88
N VAL A 241 -0.54 -36.50 -2.60
CA VAL A 241 0.82 -36.45 -2.03
C VAL A 241 1.18 -35.03 -1.60
N LEU A 242 0.90 -34.03 -2.43
CA LEU A 242 1.21 -32.62 -2.11
C LEU A 242 0.40 -32.08 -0.92
N ARG A 243 -0.82 -32.59 -0.72
CA ARG A 243 -1.69 -32.28 0.43
C ARG A 243 -1.40 -33.13 1.68
N ALA A 244 -0.57 -34.17 1.54
CA ALA A 244 -0.36 -35.21 2.55
C ALA A 244 -1.67 -35.88 2.99
N GLU A 245 -2.55 -36.19 2.03
CA GLU A 245 -3.83 -36.87 2.32
C GLU A 245 -3.60 -38.29 2.89
N PRO A 246 -4.49 -38.77 3.78
CA PRO A 246 -4.43 -40.14 4.26
C PRO A 246 -4.45 -41.17 3.11
N GLY A 247 -3.44 -42.03 3.05
CA GLY A 247 -3.30 -43.06 2.02
C GLY A 247 -2.48 -42.64 0.80
N ALA A 248 -2.03 -41.40 0.73
CA ALA A 248 -1.06 -40.96 -0.29
C ALA A 248 0.31 -41.63 -0.06
N PRO A 249 1.07 -41.94 -1.13
CA PRO A 249 2.45 -42.42 -1.02
C PRO A 249 3.35 -41.45 -0.24
N ASP A 250 4.34 -42.00 0.47
CA ASP A 250 5.33 -41.20 1.20
C ASP A 250 6.23 -40.41 0.25
N ILE A 251 6.25 -39.08 0.42
CA ILE A 251 7.08 -38.15 -0.36
C ILE A 251 8.58 -38.40 -0.20
N ALA A 252 9.02 -39.14 0.83
CA ALA A 252 10.42 -39.52 1.00
C ALA A 252 10.92 -40.50 -0.08
N GLY A 253 10.02 -41.27 -0.71
CA GLY A 253 10.38 -42.19 -1.80
C GLY A 253 10.79 -41.43 -3.05
N VAL A 254 11.92 -41.80 -3.67
CA VAL A 254 12.49 -41.08 -4.84
C VAL A 254 11.47 -40.92 -5.99
N GLU A 255 10.74 -42.00 -6.32
CA GLU A 255 9.74 -42.02 -7.39
C GLU A 255 8.53 -41.11 -7.11
N VAL A 256 8.27 -40.80 -5.84
CA VAL A 256 7.20 -39.88 -5.40
C VAL A 256 7.74 -38.46 -5.30
N ALA A 257 8.93 -38.30 -4.74
CA ALA A 257 9.59 -37.02 -4.52
C ALA A 257 9.86 -36.27 -5.82
N GLN A 258 10.32 -36.94 -6.87
CA GLN A 258 10.71 -36.28 -8.12
C GLN A 258 9.53 -35.57 -8.82
N PRO A 259 8.39 -36.21 -9.12
CA PRO A 259 7.24 -35.53 -9.71
C PRO A 259 6.63 -34.48 -8.78
N ALA A 260 6.64 -34.71 -7.46
CA ALA A 260 6.18 -33.74 -6.47
C ALA A 260 7.05 -32.48 -6.45
N LEU A 261 8.38 -32.64 -6.37
CA LEU A 261 9.34 -31.54 -6.39
C LEU A 261 9.27 -30.75 -7.70
N PHE A 262 9.22 -31.44 -8.85
CA PHE A 262 9.04 -30.77 -10.13
C PHE A 262 7.80 -29.89 -10.11
N THR A 263 6.67 -30.45 -9.68
CA THR A 263 5.38 -29.75 -9.62
C THR A 263 5.43 -28.53 -8.71
N VAL A 264 6.01 -28.66 -7.51
CA VAL A 264 6.18 -27.53 -6.59
C VAL A 264 7.06 -26.46 -7.20
N MET A 265 8.21 -26.83 -7.76
CA MET A 265 9.15 -25.84 -8.30
C MET A 265 8.57 -25.05 -9.49
N VAL A 266 7.88 -25.72 -10.43
CA VAL A 266 7.27 -25.00 -11.57
C VAL A 266 6.04 -24.18 -11.14
N SER A 267 5.37 -24.58 -10.07
CA SER A 267 4.26 -23.82 -9.45
C SER A 267 4.76 -22.58 -8.70
N LEU A 268 5.87 -22.69 -7.96
CA LEU A 268 6.57 -21.54 -7.38
C LEU A 268 7.08 -20.58 -8.46
N ALA A 269 7.63 -21.11 -9.56
CA ALA A 269 8.06 -20.30 -10.69
C ALA A 269 6.89 -19.53 -11.33
N ALA A 270 5.71 -20.14 -11.43
CA ALA A 270 4.49 -19.47 -11.89
C ALA A 270 4.06 -18.35 -10.91
N LEU A 271 4.09 -18.63 -9.61
CA LEU A 271 3.77 -17.66 -8.56
C LEU A 271 4.73 -16.45 -8.56
N TRP A 272 6.04 -16.66 -8.69
CA TRP A 272 6.99 -15.56 -8.84
C TRP A 272 6.69 -14.68 -10.06
N ARG A 273 6.34 -15.31 -11.18
CA ARG A 273 5.97 -14.60 -12.41
C ARG A 273 4.67 -13.80 -12.24
N SER A 274 3.68 -14.28 -11.47
CA SER A 274 2.46 -13.49 -11.21
C SER A 274 2.72 -12.22 -10.40
N TYR A 275 3.80 -12.17 -9.62
CA TYR A 275 4.27 -10.94 -8.95
C TYR A 275 5.19 -10.08 -9.83
N GLY A 276 5.31 -10.38 -11.13
CA GLY A 276 6.08 -9.60 -12.10
C GLY A 276 7.57 -9.94 -12.17
N VAL A 277 8.04 -10.98 -11.44
CA VAL A 277 9.43 -11.42 -11.55
C VAL A 277 9.63 -12.18 -12.86
N THR A 278 10.39 -11.57 -13.77
CA THR A 278 10.78 -12.19 -15.05
C THR A 278 12.21 -12.69 -14.94
N PRO A 279 12.45 -14.02 -14.90
CA PRO A 279 13.80 -14.56 -14.83
C PRO A 279 14.56 -14.32 -16.14
N ALA A 280 15.82 -13.91 -16.02
CA ALA A 280 16.72 -13.78 -17.17
C ALA A 280 17.45 -15.08 -17.50
N ALA A 281 17.52 -16.00 -16.54
CA ALA A 281 18.08 -17.33 -16.72
C ALA A 281 17.45 -18.32 -15.72
N VAL A 282 17.63 -19.60 -15.99
CA VAL A 282 17.28 -20.71 -15.09
C VAL A 282 18.48 -21.65 -14.95
N THR A 283 18.63 -22.27 -13.78
CA THR A 283 19.65 -23.29 -13.54
C THR A 283 19.09 -24.38 -12.63
N CYS A 284 19.62 -25.60 -12.76
CA CYS A 284 19.33 -26.76 -11.92
C CYS A 284 20.54 -27.10 -11.04
#